data_AF-A0A0C3SD76-F1
#
_entry.id   AF-A0A0C3SD76-F1
#
_cell.length_a   1.000
_cell.length_b   1.000
_cell.length_c   1.000
_cell.angle_alpha   90.00
_cell.angle_beta   90.00
_cell.angle_gamma   90.00
#
_symmetry.space_group_name_H-M   'P 1'
#
loop_
_entity.id
_entity.type
_entity.pdbx_description
1 polymer ?
#
loop_
_entity_poly.entity_id
_entity_poly.type
_entity_poly.pdbx_seq_one_letter_code
_entity_poly.pdbx_strand_id
1 'polypeptide(L)'
;MALVATIFFLVFLTELVSWIGKSVLLELAYAAYLRLFYSAKLSQQKKLKNDVLTHKKEMLQTSAQDQFAKWAKLRRSVDKGLSDLEKLNGELSSTKSSFSLKFSTIIWSLTTGLQFAVGWWYGKTAVFYLPLGWFGPLTWWLSFPFAPRGSVSCGVWQFACRRVIRIGERVVKDILAGESYY
;
A
#
# COMPACT_ATOMS: atom_id res chain seq x y z
N MET A 1 -29.32 6.00 -13.77
CA MET A 1 -28.08 6.65 -14.26
C MET A 1 -27.07 6.95 -13.16
N ALA A 2 -27.43 7.70 -12.10
CA ALA A 2 -26.48 8.04 -11.03
C ALA A 2 -25.85 6.81 -10.35
N LEU A 3 -26.63 5.77 -10.04
CA LEU A 3 -26.16 4.55 -9.36
C LEU A 3 -25.15 3.73 -10.18
N VAL A 4 -25.31 3.68 -11.51
CA VAL A 4 -24.39 3.00 -12.43
C VAL A 4 -23.03 3.70 -12.40
N ALA A 5 -23.04 5.03 -12.51
CA ALA A 5 -21.84 5.85 -12.52
C ALA A 5 -21.12 5.84 -11.17
N THR A 6 -21.85 5.87 -10.04
CA THR A 6 -21.24 5.80 -8.71
C THR A 6 -20.57 4.45 -8.46
N ILE A 7 -21.20 3.33 -8.83
CA ILE A 7 -20.59 2.01 -8.72
C ILE A 7 -19.35 1.90 -9.62
N PHE A 8 -19.44 2.40 -10.87
CA PHE A 8 -18.31 2.39 -11.78
C PHE A 8 -17.14 3.19 -11.21
N PHE A 9 -17.38 4.42 -10.75
CA PHE A 9 -16.34 5.29 -10.19
C PHE A 9 -15.73 4.68 -8.93
N LEU A 10 -16.55 4.07 -8.07
CA LEU A 10 -16.08 3.36 -6.89
C LEU A 10 -15.14 2.21 -7.29
N VAL A 11 -15.58 1.32 -8.19
CA VAL A 11 -14.75 0.19 -8.64
C VAL A 11 -13.47 0.70 -9.32
N PHE A 12 -13.57 1.75 -10.12
CA PHE A 12 -12.43 2.39 -10.76
C PHE A 12 -11.40 2.88 -9.75
N LEU A 13 -11.81 3.65 -8.73
CA LEU A 13 -10.90 4.09 -7.66
C LEU A 13 -10.24 2.91 -6.94
N THR A 14 -10.99 1.84 -6.66
CA THR A 14 -10.42 0.67 -5.97
C THR A 14 -9.40 -0.09 -6.81
N GLU A 15 -9.63 -0.22 -8.12
CA GLU A 15 -8.67 -0.85 -9.02
C GLU A 15 -7.48 0.07 -9.31
N LEU A 16 -7.65 1.40 -9.34
CA LEU A 16 -6.53 2.34 -9.38
C LEU A 16 -5.60 2.18 -8.15
N VAL A 17 -6.17 2.08 -6.95
CA VAL A 17 -5.39 1.81 -5.73
C VAL A 17 -4.67 0.47 -5.83
N SER A 18 -5.31 -0.56 -6.41
CA SER A 18 -4.69 -1.85 -6.64
C SER A 18 -3.57 -1.78 -7.69
N TRP A 19 -3.71 -0.94 -8.71
CA TRP A 19 -2.75 -0.77 -9.80
C TRP A 19 -1.48 -0.05 -9.35
N ILE A 20 -1.61 1.03 -8.56
CA ILE A 20 -0.46 1.73 -7.94
C ILE A 20 0.31 0.79 -7.02
N GLY A 21 -0.39 -0.13 -6.36
CA GLY A 21 0.20 -1.14 -5.48
C GLY A 21 0.21 -0.69 -4.02
N LYS A 22 -0.24 -1.59 -3.14
CA LYS A 22 -0.32 -1.34 -1.70
C LYS A 22 1.05 -1.04 -1.08
N SER A 23 2.11 -1.68 -1.58
CA SER A 23 3.49 -1.48 -1.11
C SER A 23 3.98 -0.07 -1.40
N VAL A 24 3.80 0.41 -2.63
CA VAL A 24 4.22 1.76 -3.05
C VAL A 24 3.48 2.83 -2.25
N LEU A 25 2.16 2.70 -2.12
CA LEU A 25 1.35 3.62 -1.33
C LEU A 25 1.76 3.63 0.15
N LEU A 26 2.05 2.45 0.71
CA LEU A 26 2.51 2.32 2.09
C LEU A 26 3.87 2.98 2.29
N GLU A 27 4.84 2.75 1.40
CA GLU A 27 6.17 3.33 1.51
C GLU A 27 6.13 4.85 1.38
N LEU A 28 5.36 5.39 0.43
CA LEU A 28 5.16 6.83 0.28
C LEU A 28 4.49 7.44 1.51
N ALA A 29 3.40 6.82 1.99
CA ALA A 29 2.67 7.30 3.16
C ALA A 29 3.53 7.22 4.43
N TYR A 30 4.32 6.15 4.58
CA TYR A 30 5.23 5.98 5.71
C TYR A 30 6.41 6.97 5.64
N ALA A 31 6.97 7.23 4.45
CA ALA A 31 8.02 8.23 4.26
C ALA A 31 7.51 9.64 4.61
N ALA A 32 6.29 9.99 4.17
CA ALA A 32 5.64 11.24 4.55
C ALA A 32 5.39 11.31 6.06
N TYR A 33 4.88 10.24 6.66
CA TYR A 33 4.64 10.13 8.10
C TYR A 33 5.94 10.33 8.91
N LEU A 34 7.02 9.66 8.51
CA LEU A 34 8.33 9.82 9.15
C LEU A 34 8.88 11.24 9.01
N ARG A 35 8.72 11.87 7.85
CA ARG A 35 9.19 13.24 7.61
C ARG A 35 8.44 14.26 8.47
N LEU A 36 7.14 14.05 8.70
CA LEU A 36 6.29 14.95 9.48
C LEU A 36 6.49 14.75 10.99
N PHE A 37 6.41 13.50 11.47
CA PHE A 37 6.33 13.22 12.91
C PHE A 37 7.65 12.75 13.52
N TYR A 38 8.59 12.20 12.73
CA TYR A 38 9.84 11.59 13.21
C TYR A 38 11.10 12.27 12.66
N SER A 39 10.99 13.52 12.18
CA SER A 39 12.12 14.28 11.62
C SER A 39 13.32 14.39 12.59
N ALA A 40 13.05 14.58 13.89
CA ALA A 40 14.07 14.65 14.94
C ALA A 40 14.78 13.29 15.17
N LYS A 41 14.03 12.19 15.16
CA LYS A 41 14.59 10.84 15.31
C LYS A 41 15.42 10.46 14.07
N LEU A 42 15.01 10.88 12.88
CA LEU A 42 15.77 10.70 11.64
C LEU A 42 17.07 11.52 11.62
N SER A 43 17.05 12.78 12.11
CA SER A 43 18.28 13.58 12.20
C SER A 43 19.24 12.99 13.24
N GLN A 44 18.73 12.51 14.37
CA GLN A 44 19.51 11.77 15.36
C GLN A 44 20.14 10.50 14.77
N GLN A 45 19.38 9.70 14.01
CA GLN A 45 19.89 8.50 13.34
C GLN A 45 21.04 8.84 12.38
N LYS A 46 20.90 9.90 11.58
CA LYS A 46 21.94 10.36 10.65
C LYS A 46 23.19 10.82 11.40
N LYS A 47 23.01 11.61 12.47
CA LYS A 47 24.13 12.08 13.30
C LYS A 47 24.88 10.90 13.92
N LEU A 48 24.16 9.97 14.55
CA LEU A 48 24.76 8.80 15.19
C LEU A 48 25.48 7.87 14.19
N LYS A 49 24.95 7.71 12.97
CA LYS A 49 25.65 7.00 11.89
C LYS A 49 26.97 7.68 11.53
N ASN A 50 26.97 9.00 11.37
CA ASN A 50 28.19 9.75 11.07
C ASN A 50 29.22 9.67 12.20
N ASP A 51 28.77 9.77 13.45
CA ASP A 51 29.65 9.69 14.62
C ASP A 51 30.28 8.29 14.72
N VAL A 52 29.50 7.22 14.52
CA VAL A 52 29.99 5.83 14.49
C VAL A 52 31.01 5.62 13.36
N LEU A 53 30.74 6.14 12.15
CA LEU A 53 31.68 6.02 11.03
C LEU A 53 32.98 6.78 11.28
N THR A 54 32.89 7.98 11.87
CA THR A 54 34.05 8.79 12.24
C THR A 54 34.91 8.08 13.29
N HIS A 55 34.30 7.62 14.38
CA HIS A 55 35.03 6.88 15.43
C HIS A 55 35.60 5.55 14.93
N LYS A 56 34.90 4.85 14.04
CA LYS A 56 35.43 3.64 13.41
C LYS A 56 36.65 3.93 12.55
N LYS A 57 36.64 5.03 11.79
CA LYS A 57 37.80 5.48 11.00
C LYS A 57 38.99 5.81 11.91
N GLU A 58 38.77 6.60 12.95
CA GLU A 58 39.82 6.97 13.92
C GLU A 58 40.39 5.73 14.65
N MET A 59 39.56 4.71 14.92
CA MET A 59 39.97 3.46 15.56
C MET A 59 40.88 2.64 14.66
N LEU A 60 40.58 2.58 13.37
CA LEU A 60 41.41 1.91 12.38
C LEU A 60 42.76 2.63 12.15
N GLN A 61 42.81 3.94 12.38
CA GLN A 61 44.04 4.74 12.26
C GLN A 61 44.92 4.71 13.53
N THR A 62 44.41 4.15 14.64
CA THR A 62 45.11 4.12 15.93
C THR A 62 45.73 2.73 16.15
N SER A 63 47.04 2.66 16.41
CA SER A 63 47.71 1.40 16.79
C SER A 63 47.12 0.85 18.09
N ALA A 64 46.57 -0.36 18.02
CA ALA A 64 45.95 -1.02 19.17
C ALA A 64 46.97 -1.38 20.27
N GLN A 65 48.25 -1.51 19.92
CA GLN A 65 49.30 -1.96 20.81
C GLN A 65 49.98 -0.78 21.53
N ASP A 66 50.33 0.27 20.79
CA ASP A 66 51.03 1.43 21.36
C ASP A 66 50.07 2.44 22.02
N GLN A 67 48.87 2.59 21.46
CA GLN A 67 47.85 3.53 21.93
C GLN A 67 46.63 2.79 22.49
N PHE A 68 46.84 1.68 23.20
CA PHE A 68 45.78 0.81 23.71
C PHE A 68 44.68 1.56 24.48
N ALA A 69 45.05 2.51 25.34
CA ALA A 69 44.08 3.30 26.10
C ALA A 69 43.14 4.12 25.19
N LYS A 70 43.69 4.75 24.15
CA LYS A 70 42.92 5.52 23.16
C LYS A 70 42.07 4.59 22.29
N TRP A 71 42.67 3.49 21.81
CA TRP A 71 41.99 2.47 21.03
C TRP A 71 40.81 1.86 21.79
N ALA A 72 41.00 1.47 23.05
CA ALA A 72 39.97 0.88 23.90
C ALA A 72 38.82 1.85 24.19
N LYS A 73 39.12 3.13 24.43
CA LYS A 73 38.09 4.17 24.60
C LYS A 73 37.26 4.33 23.32
N LEU A 74 37.92 4.38 22.18
CA LEU A 74 37.26 4.57 20.89
C LEU A 74 36.42 3.34 20.50
N ARG A 75 36.92 2.14 20.79
CA ARG A 75 36.19 0.89 20.63
C ARG A 75 34.88 0.89 21.43
N ARG A 76 34.93 1.26 22.71
CA ARG A 76 33.71 1.39 23.56
C ARG A 76 32.73 2.42 23.01
N SER A 77 33.20 3.54 22.45
CA SER A 77 32.34 4.53 21.80
C SER A 77 31.65 3.98 20.54
N VAL A 78 32.38 3.21 19.71
CA VAL A 78 31.82 2.54 18.54
C VAL A 78 30.78 1.50 18.95
N ASP A 79 31.12 0.63 19.91
CA ASP A 79 30.20 -0.41 20.40
C ASP A 79 28.93 0.20 21.01
N LYS A 80 29.06 1.32 21.76
CA LYS A 80 27.92 2.09 22.27
C LYS A 80 27.07 2.68 21.15
N GLY A 81 27.69 3.33 20.17
CA GLY A 81 26.98 3.95 19.05
C GLY A 81 26.24 2.92 18.17
N LEU A 82 26.82 1.72 18.00
CA LEU A 82 26.15 0.60 17.33
C LEU A 82 24.92 0.13 18.12
N SER A 83 25.05 -0.04 19.44
CA SER A 83 23.91 -0.42 20.30
C SER A 83 22.78 0.61 20.25
N ASP A 84 23.11 1.91 20.26
CA ASP A 84 22.12 2.98 20.18
C ASP A 84 21.47 3.04 18.79
N LEU A 85 22.19 2.74 17.71
CA LEU A 85 21.63 2.60 16.36
C LEU A 85 20.68 1.41 16.24
N GLU A 86 21.01 0.27 16.84
CA GLU A 86 20.14 -0.91 16.85
C GLU A 86 18.82 -0.63 17.57
N LYS A 87 18.89 0.02 18.75
CA LYS A 87 17.68 0.47 19.47
C LYS A 87 16.81 1.39 18.62
N LEU A 88 17.42 2.40 18.01
CA LEU A 88 16.70 3.38 17.19
C LEU A 88 16.09 2.75 15.94
N ASN A 89 16.81 1.83 15.29
CA ASN A 89 16.28 1.05 14.17
C ASN A 89 15.14 0.12 14.62
N GLY A 90 15.24 -0.48 15.81
CA GLY A 90 14.18 -1.28 16.42
C GLY A 90 12.90 -0.47 16.65
N GLU A 91 13.02 0.74 17.22
CA GLU A 91 11.89 1.68 17.40
C GLU A 91 11.24 2.07 16.06
N LEU A 92 12.05 2.37 15.03
CA LEU A 92 11.53 2.72 13.71
C LEU A 92 10.86 1.53 13.02
N SER A 93 11.42 0.32 13.16
CA SER A 93 10.86 -0.91 12.62
C SER A 93 9.51 -1.26 13.25
N SER A 94 9.40 -1.17 14.59
CA SER A 94 8.12 -1.39 15.28
C SER A 94 7.08 -0.35 14.86
N THR A 95 7.47 0.91 14.76
CA THR A 95 6.62 2.00 14.25
C THR A 95 6.15 1.72 12.82
N LYS A 96 7.04 1.25 11.93
CA LYS A 96 6.71 0.85 10.55
C LYS A 96 5.69 -0.28 10.53
N SER A 97 5.87 -1.29 11.36
CA SER A 97 4.95 -2.43 11.45
C SER A 97 3.56 -1.99 11.92
N SER A 98 3.47 -1.22 13.00
CA SER A 98 2.20 -0.68 13.48
C SER A 98 1.52 0.23 12.45
N PHE A 99 2.29 1.06 11.75
CA PHE A 99 1.77 1.90 10.65
C PHE A 99 1.26 1.04 9.49
N SER A 100 2.04 0.04 9.06
CA SER A 100 1.68 -0.89 7.99
C SER A 100 0.36 -1.59 8.26
N LEU A 101 0.15 -2.07 9.49
CA LEU A 101 -1.10 -2.70 9.89
C LEU A 101 -2.27 -1.72 9.80
N LYS A 102 -2.15 -0.53 10.41
CA LYS A 102 -3.20 0.51 10.36
C LYS A 102 -3.53 0.91 8.93
N PHE A 103 -2.50 1.19 8.13
CA PHE A 103 -2.64 1.59 6.73
C PHE A 103 -3.29 0.49 5.90
N SER A 104 -2.85 -0.76 6.04
CA SER A 104 -3.42 -1.91 5.34
C SER A 104 -4.90 -2.10 5.69
N THR A 105 -5.26 -1.94 6.97
CA THR A 105 -6.65 -2.01 7.43
C THR A 105 -7.50 -0.89 6.84
N ILE A 106 -6.99 0.35 6.82
CA ILE A 106 -7.70 1.51 6.23
C ILE A 106 -7.91 1.28 4.73
N ILE A 107 -6.86 0.90 4.00
CA ILE A 107 -6.96 0.63 2.57
C ILE A 107 -7.93 -0.52 2.30
N TRP A 108 -7.85 -1.62 3.05
CA TRP A 108 -8.77 -2.73 2.90
C TRP A 108 -10.23 -2.31 3.19
N SER A 109 -10.45 -1.47 4.20
CA SER A 109 -11.77 -0.92 4.51
C SER A 109 -12.29 -0.03 3.37
N LEU A 110 -11.45 0.85 2.83
CA LEU A 110 -11.80 1.73 1.71
C LEU A 110 -12.04 0.96 0.41
N THR A 111 -11.26 -0.07 0.12
CA THR A 111 -11.40 -0.83 -1.14
C THR A 111 -12.49 -1.88 -1.05
N THR A 112 -12.45 -2.69 -0.01
CA THR A 112 -13.29 -3.90 0.11
C THR A 112 -14.54 -3.58 0.93
N GLY A 113 -14.35 -2.92 2.08
CA GLY A 113 -15.45 -2.56 2.97
C GLY A 113 -16.47 -1.64 2.30
N LEU A 114 -16.01 -0.63 1.54
CA LEU A 114 -16.88 0.27 0.80
C LEU A 114 -17.68 -0.46 -0.30
N GLN A 115 -17.05 -1.39 -1.03
CA GLN A 115 -17.74 -2.23 -2.03
C GLN A 115 -18.82 -3.09 -1.38
N PHE A 116 -18.52 -3.72 -0.24
CA PHE A 116 -19.50 -4.48 0.54
C PHE A 116 -20.63 -3.60 1.07
N ALA A 117 -20.33 -2.42 1.59
CA ALA A 117 -21.34 -1.49 2.09
C ALA A 117 -22.31 -1.07 0.98
N VAL A 118 -21.80 -0.77 -0.22
CA VAL A 118 -22.63 -0.45 -1.39
C VAL A 118 -23.44 -1.66 -1.86
N GLY A 119 -22.83 -2.86 -1.89
CA GLY A 119 -23.53 -4.10 -2.23
C GLY A 119 -24.64 -4.44 -1.24
N TRP A 120 -24.43 -4.14 0.05
CA TRP A 120 -25.42 -4.33 1.11
C TRP A 120 -26.57 -3.32 1.01
N TRP A 121 -26.25 -2.03 0.85
CA TRP A 121 -27.22 -0.95 0.83
C TRP A 121 -28.11 -0.96 -0.42
N TYR A 122 -27.49 -1.24 -1.58
CA TYR A 122 -28.19 -1.26 -2.88
C TYR A 122 -28.47 -2.68 -3.38
N GLY A 123 -28.37 -3.69 -2.50
CA GLY A 123 -28.56 -5.09 -2.89
C GLY A 123 -29.95 -5.37 -3.49
N LYS A 124 -30.99 -4.70 -2.98
CA LYS A 124 -32.38 -4.87 -3.43
C LYS A 124 -32.76 -3.99 -4.62
N THR A 125 -31.86 -3.13 -5.10
CA THR A 125 -32.13 -2.18 -6.18
C THR A 125 -31.59 -2.70 -7.50
N ALA A 126 -32.43 -2.70 -8.53
CA ALA A 126 -32.00 -2.99 -9.90
C ALA A 126 -31.06 -1.89 -10.41
N VAL A 127 -29.87 -2.26 -10.89
CA VAL A 127 -28.93 -1.30 -11.50
C VAL A 127 -29.46 -0.83 -12.86
N PHE A 128 -29.92 -1.78 -13.67
CA PHE A 128 -30.68 -1.55 -14.89
C PHE A 128 -31.56 -2.76 -15.21
N TYR A 129 -32.67 -2.51 -15.88
CA TYR A 129 -33.56 -3.56 -16.38
C TYR A 129 -33.14 -3.98 -17.78
N LEU A 130 -33.21 -5.29 -18.04
CA LEU A 130 -32.89 -5.84 -19.35
C LEU A 130 -34.18 -5.93 -20.19
N PRO A 131 -34.13 -5.59 -21.50
CA PRO A 131 -35.25 -5.83 -22.39
C PRO A 131 -35.56 -7.34 -22.44
N LEU A 132 -36.84 -7.69 -22.51
CA LEU A 132 -37.30 -9.08 -22.51
C LEU A 132 -36.69 -9.82 -23.71
N GLY A 133 -36.03 -10.96 -23.45
CA GLY A 133 -35.54 -11.88 -24.49
C GLY A 133 -34.03 -11.84 -24.79
N TRP A 134 -33.27 -10.84 -24.33
CA TRP A 134 -31.83 -10.72 -24.66
C TRP A 134 -30.95 -11.85 -24.09
N PHE A 135 -31.21 -12.29 -22.86
CA PHE A 135 -30.37 -13.28 -22.16
C PHE A 135 -31.10 -14.59 -21.84
N GLY A 136 -32.35 -14.75 -22.30
CA GLY A 136 -33.15 -15.96 -22.09
C GLY A 136 -33.14 -16.45 -20.62
N PRO A 137 -32.91 -17.74 -20.36
CA PRO A 137 -32.88 -18.28 -19.00
C PRO A 137 -31.71 -17.76 -18.16
N LEU A 138 -30.63 -17.21 -18.73
CA LEU A 138 -29.48 -16.71 -17.95
C LEU A 138 -29.76 -15.41 -17.17
N THR A 139 -30.93 -14.80 -17.38
CA THR A 139 -31.36 -13.59 -16.67
C THR A 139 -31.39 -13.77 -15.14
N TRP A 140 -31.60 -14.98 -14.62
CA TRP A 140 -31.58 -15.24 -13.18
C TRP A 140 -30.18 -15.05 -12.56
N TRP A 141 -29.12 -15.38 -13.30
CA TRP A 141 -27.73 -15.24 -12.84
C TRP A 141 -27.34 -13.77 -12.73
N LEU A 142 -27.81 -12.95 -13.67
CA LEU A 142 -27.56 -11.50 -13.67
C LEU A 142 -28.26 -10.78 -12.50
N SER A 143 -29.35 -11.34 -11.99
CA SER A 143 -30.12 -10.78 -10.86
C SER A 143 -29.61 -11.26 -9.48
N PHE A 144 -28.79 -12.31 -9.41
CA PHE A 144 -28.24 -12.82 -8.15
C PHE A 144 -27.26 -11.79 -7.53
N PRO A 145 -27.22 -11.59 -6.19
CA PRO A 145 -27.92 -12.31 -5.12
C PRO A 145 -29.29 -11.74 -4.69
N PHE A 146 -29.58 -10.45 -4.90
CA PHE A 146 -30.73 -9.77 -4.27
C PHE A 146 -31.57 -8.89 -5.21
N ALA A 147 -31.25 -8.82 -6.49
CA ALA A 147 -31.95 -7.93 -7.43
C ALA A 147 -33.24 -8.60 -7.98
N PRO A 148 -34.26 -7.80 -8.34
CA PRO A 148 -35.50 -8.33 -8.93
C PRO A 148 -35.22 -9.01 -10.29
N ARG A 149 -35.99 -10.06 -10.59
CA ARG A 149 -35.82 -10.85 -11.84
C ARG A 149 -35.90 -9.95 -13.08
N GLY A 150 -35.02 -10.19 -14.04
CA GLY A 150 -34.93 -9.39 -15.27
C GLY A 150 -34.12 -8.10 -15.11
N SER A 151 -33.38 -7.95 -14.01
CA SER A 151 -32.47 -6.82 -13.78
C SER A 151 -31.04 -7.27 -13.47
N VAL A 152 -30.09 -6.35 -13.62
CA VAL A 152 -28.70 -6.58 -13.21
C VAL A 152 -28.48 -6.14 -11.77
N SER A 153 -27.87 -7.03 -10.98
CA SER A 153 -27.52 -6.75 -9.59
C SER A 153 -26.30 -5.84 -9.47
N CYS A 154 -26.20 -5.14 -8.34
CA CYS A 154 -25.04 -4.33 -7.99
C CYS A 154 -23.72 -5.13 -8.06
N GLY A 155 -23.73 -6.38 -7.57
CA GLY A 155 -22.55 -7.25 -7.57
C GLY A 155 -22.10 -7.66 -8.98
N VAL A 156 -23.04 -8.00 -9.87
CA VAL A 156 -22.72 -8.37 -11.26
C VAL A 156 -22.17 -7.16 -12.02
N TRP A 157 -22.76 -5.97 -11.81
CA TRP A 157 -22.25 -4.73 -12.40
C TRP A 157 -20.84 -4.38 -11.88
N GLN A 158 -20.61 -4.50 -10.57
CA GLN A 158 -19.28 -4.31 -9.97
C GLN A 158 -18.24 -5.26 -10.57
N PHE A 159 -18.58 -6.55 -10.70
CA PHE A 159 -17.70 -7.56 -11.28
C PHE A 159 -17.37 -7.24 -12.74
N ALA A 160 -18.37 -6.86 -13.54
CA ALA A 160 -18.17 -6.47 -14.93
C ALA A 160 -17.22 -5.27 -15.06
N CYS A 161 -17.46 -4.19 -14.29
CA CYS A 161 -16.60 -3.01 -14.27
C CYS A 161 -15.15 -3.40 -13.91
N ARG A 162 -14.99 -4.18 -12.84
CA ARG A 162 -13.68 -4.65 -12.37
C ARG A 162 -12.95 -5.42 -13.45
N ARG A 163 -13.65 -6.27 -14.19
CA ARG A 163 -13.05 -7.10 -15.22
C ARG A 163 -12.59 -6.29 -16.43
N VAL A 164 -13.39 -5.33 -16.87
CA VAL A 164 -13.02 -4.39 -17.94
C VAL A 164 -11.79 -3.59 -17.54
N ILE A 165 -11.76 -3.02 -16.34
CA ILE A 165 -10.62 -2.23 -15.85
C ILE A 165 -9.33 -3.06 -15.83
N ARG A 166 -9.38 -4.31 -15.33
CA ARG A 166 -8.21 -5.21 -15.30
C ARG A 166 -7.74 -5.69 -16.68
N ILE A 167 -8.62 -5.74 -17.66
CA ILE A 167 -8.22 -6.00 -19.04
C ILE A 167 -7.50 -4.76 -19.58
N GLY A 168 -8.07 -3.57 -19.38
CA GLY A 168 -7.43 -2.31 -19.75
C GLY A 168 -6.04 -2.13 -19.11
N GLU A 169 -5.90 -2.45 -17.82
CA GLU A 169 -4.61 -2.43 -17.11
C GLU A 169 -3.56 -3.32 -17.79
N ARG A 170 -3.94 -4.53 -18.20
CA ARG A 170 -3.03 -5.45 -18.90
C ARG A 170 -2.63 -4.90 -20.26
N VAL A 171 -3.58 -4.41 -21.04
CA VAL A 171 -3.29 -3.79 -22.35
C VAL A 171 -2.33 -2.61 -22.21
N VAL A 172 -2.54 -1.74 -21.23
CA VAL A 172 -1.63 -0.60 -20.96
C VAL A 172 -0.22 -1.09 -20.59
N LYS A 173 -0.12 -2.10 -19.73
CA LYS A 173 1.18 -2.70 -19.35
C LYS A 173 1.89 -3.33 -20.55
N ASP A 174 1.16 -4.02 -21.41
CA ASP A 174 1.70 -4.66 -22.61
C ASP A 174 2.21 -3.62 -23.62
N ILE A 175 1.50 -2.50 -23.79
CA ILE A 175 1.93 -1.37 -24.63
C ILE A 175 3.23 -0.75 -24.07
N LEU A 176 3.25 -0.42 -22.78
CA LEU A 176 4.43 0.17 -22.13
C LEU A 176 5.64 -0.77 -22.16
N ALA A 177 5.42 -2.07 -22.04
CA ALA A 177 6.49 -3.06 -22.14
C ALA A 177 6.99 -3.20 -23.59
N GLY A 178 6.08 -3.20 -24.58
CA GLY A 178 6.42 -3.25 -26.00
C GLY A 178 7.26 -2.07 -26.48
N GLU A 179 7.06 -0.88 -25.90
CA GLU A 179 7.84 0.32 -26.19
C GLU A 179 9.28 0.24 -25.64
N SER A 180 9.55 -0.63 -24.66
CA SER A 180 10.88 -0.81 -24.09
C SER A 180 11.78 -1.79 -24.87
N TYR A 181 11.24 -2.49 -25.87
CA TYR A 181 11.98 -3.44 -26.71
C TYR A 181 12.35 -2.88 -28.11
N TYR A 182 12.01 -1.63 -28.39
CA TYR A 182 12.38 -0.90 -29.61
C TYR A 182 13.34 0.25 -29.30
#